data_AF-L9ZH47-F1
#
_entry.id   AF-L9ZH47-F1
#
_cell.length_a   1.000
_cell.length_b   1.000
_cell.length_c   1.000
_cell.angle_alpha   90.00
_cell.angle_beta   90.00
_cell.angle_gamma   90.00
#
_symmetry.space_group_name_H-M   'P 1'
#
loop_
_entity.id
_entity.type
_entity.pdbx_description
1 polymer ?
#
loop_
_entity_poly.entity_id
_entity_poly.type
_entity_poly.pdbx_seq_one_letter_code
_entity_poly.pdbx_strand_id
1 'polypeptide(L)' 'MKVPQSLENVGQDVVIRTFEYGDGSVIAVDFGSSAADIAVDIVGSTAIIVADGEQFEFELPPEASAVSGRNGVLTIKE' A
#
# COMPACT_ATOMS: atom_id res chain seq x y z
N MET A 1 -18.22 -3.43 -2.45
CA MET A 1 -16.88 -3.14 -1.87
C MET A 1 -16.11 -4.44 -1.90
N LYS A 2 -15.19 -4.59 -2.87
CA LYS A 2 -14.26 -5.72 -2.89
C LYS A 2 -12.92 -5.14 -2.47
N VAL A 3 -12.58 -5.30 -1.20
CA VAL A 3 -11.18 -5.15 -0.80
C VAL A 3 -10.44 -6.25 -1.55
N PRO A 4 -9.38 -5.95 -2.32
CA PRO A 4 -8.52 -6.98 -2.89
C PRO A 4 -8.06 -7.90 -1.75
N GLN A 5 -8.31 -9.20 -1.87
CA GLN A 5 -8.03 -10.18 -0.82
C GLN A 5 -6.53 -10.24 -0.45
N SER A 6 -5.66 -9.65 -1.27
CA SER A 6 -4.20 -9.54 -1.04
C SER A 6 -3.80 -8.63 0.11
N LEU A 7 -4.74 -7.89 0.73
CA LEU A 7 -4.43 -6.89 1.76
C LEU A 7 -5.02 -7.19 3.15
N GLU A 8 -5.60 -8.38 3.37
CA GLU A 8 -6.23 -8.74 4.66
C GLU A 8 -5.24 -9.07 5.79
N ASN A 9 -3.92 -9.08 5.54
CA ASN A 9 -2.92 -9.47 6.53
C ASN A 9 -1.95 -8.33 6.85
N VAL A 10 -2.47 -7.27 7.45
CA VAL A 10 -1.62 -6.19 7.98
C VAL A 10 -1.89 -6.08 9.47
N GLY A 11 -0.83 -5.93 10.25
CA GLY A 11 -0.91 -5.78 11.70
C GLY A 11 -1.92 -4.71 12.12
N GLN A 12 -2.34 -4.74 13.39
CA GLN A 12 -3.49 -3.99 13.90
C GLN A 12 -3.42 -2.45 13.72
N ASP A 13 -2.29 -1.92 13.25
CA ASP A 13 -1.98 -0.49 13.21
C ASP A 13 -1.99 0.13 11.79
N VAL A 14 -2.30 -0.63 10.73
CA VAL A 14 -2.32 -0.10 9.35
C VAL A 14 -3.75 -0.01 8.81
N VAL A 15 -4.09 1.12 8.17
CA VAL A 15 -5.43 1.35 7.60
C VAL A 15 -5.39 1.29 6.08
N ILE A 16 -6.25 0.46 5.49
CA ILE A 16 -6.32 0.27 4.03
C ILE A 16 -7.64 0.80 3.50
N ARG A 17 -7.58 1.57 2.42
CA ARG A 17 -8.74 2.14 1.73
C ARG A 17 -8.60 1.98 0.22
N THR A 18 -9.68 1.64 -0.45
CA THR A 18 -9.75 1.59 -1.92
C THR A 18 -10.73 2.65 -2.42
N PHE A 19 -10.31 3.38 -3.46
CA PHE A 19 -11.07 4.44 -4.11
C PHE A 19 -11.23 4.09 -5.59
N GLU A 20 -12.47 4.13 -6.09
CA GLU A 20 -12.78 3.89 -7.50
C GLU A 20 -12.86 5.22 -8.24
N TYR A 21 -12.22 5.28 -9.41
CA TYR A 21 -12.27 6.41 -10.33
C TYR A 21 -12.74 5.93 -11.71
N GLY A 22 -13.03 6.88 -12.61
CA GLY A 22 -13.48 6.53 -13.96
C GLY A 22 -12.41 5.84 -14.82
N ASP A 23 -11.14 6.01 -14.45
CA ASP A 23 -9.95 5.55 -15.16
C ASP A 23 -9.18 4.44 -14.42
N GLY A 24 -9.68 3.95 -13.28
CA GLY A 24 -9.02 2.90 -12.49
C GLY A 24 -9.35 2.97 -11.00
N SER A 25 -8.58 2.25 -10.20
CA SER A 25 -8.71 2.27 -8.73
C SER A 25 -7.41 2.72 -8.06
N VAL A 26 -7.56 3.26 -6.86
CA VAL A 26 -6.44 3.66 -6.01
C VAL A 26 -6.57 2.97 -4.67
N ILE A 27 -5.55 2.23 -4.28
CA ILE A 27 -5.40 1.63 -2.97
C ILE A 27 -4.47 2.53 -2.16
N ALA A 28 -4.95 3.02 -1.02
CA ALA A 28 -4.18 3.78 -0.05
C ALA A 28 -3.96 2.95 1.21
N VAL A 29 -2.71 2.76 1.60
CA VAL A 29 -2.29 2.09 2.83
C VAL A 29 -1.63 3.13 3.73
N ASP A 30 -2.24 3.39 4.87
CA ASP A 30 -1.85 4.42 5.83
C ASP A 30 -1.13 3.76 7.02
N PHE A 31 0.16 4.05 7.14
CA PHE A 31 1.06 3.57 8.20
C PHE A 31 1.14 4.56 9.38
N GLY A 32 0.31 5.60 9.39
CA GLY A 32 0.27 6.60 10.44
C GLY A 32 1.31 7.72 10.29
N SER A 33 1.13 8.77 11.08
CA SER A 33 1.92 10.02 10.96
C SER A 33 3.36 9.92 11.49
N SER A 34 3.70 8.89 12.28
CA SER A 34 5.08 8.63 12.71
C SER A 34 5.94 8.13 11.54
N ALA A 35 5.35 7.45 10.57
CA ALA A 35 5.99 6.94 9.37
C ALA A 35 6.17 8.02 8.29
N ALA A 36 6.61 9.23 8.63
CA ALA A 36 6.74 10.32 7.67
C ALA A 36 7.60 9.95 6.44
N ASP A 37 8.69 9.22 6.68
CA ASP A 37 9.56 8.64 5.68
C ASP A 37 9.27 7.15 5.55
N ILE A 38 8.59 6.78 4.46
CA ILE A 38 8.42 5.38 4.06
C ILE A 38 9.40 5.03 2.94
N ALA A 39 10.11 3.93 3.12
CA ALA A 39 10.92 3.34 2.06
C ALA A 39 10.10 2.24 1.38
N VAL A 40 10.15 2.19 0.05
CA VAL A 40 9.44 1.20 -0.75
C VAL A 40 10.43 0.58 -1.73
N ASP A 41 10.46 -0.75 -1.77
CA ASP A 41 11.15 -1.53 -2.79
C ASP A 41 10.18 -2.54 -3.41
N ILE A 42 10.41 -2.92 -4.66
CA ILE A 42 9.55 -3.86 -5.39
C ILE A 42 10.41 -4.98 -5.94
N VAL A 43 10.11 -6.20 -5.51
CA VAL A 43 10.77 -7.43 -5.97
C VAL A 43 9.72 -8.33 -6.62
N GLY A 44 9.74 -8.40 -7.95
CA GLY A 44 8.71 -9.13 -8.69
C GLY A 44 7.34 -8.47 -8.54
N SER A 45 6.37 -9.21 -8.00
CA SER A 45 5.02 -8.71 -7.67
C SER A 45 4.87 -8.33 -6.19
N THR A 46 5.95 -8.32 -5.41
CA THR A 46 5.91 -8.00 -3.98
C THR A 46 6.47 -6.61 -3.72
N ALA A 47 5.70 -5.77 -3.03
CA ALA A 47 6.17 -4.52 -2.48
C ALA A 47 6.63 -4.72 -1.03
N ILE A 48 7.85 -4.30 -0.74
CA ILE A 48 8.48 -4.33 0.59
C ILE A 48 8.50 -2.89 1.09
N ILE A 49 7.87 -2.63 2.22
CA ILE A 49 7.75 -1.30 2.82
C ILE A 49 8.40 -1.29 4.18
N VAL A 50 9.22 -0.27 4.43
CA VAL A 50 9.75 0.02 5.77
C VAL A 50 9.17 1.35 6.23
N ALA A 51 8.48 1.31 7.36
CA ALA A 51 7.76 2.42 7.97
C ALA A 51 7.92 2.35 9.49
N ASP A 52 8.36 3.45 10.12
CA ASP A 52 8.56 3.55 11.58
C ASP A 52 9.43 2.42 12.19
N GLY A 53 10.40 1.91 11.42
CA GLY A 53 11.27 0.80 11.83
C GLY A 53 10.65 -0.59 11.69
N GLU A 54 9.40 -0.69 11.24
CA GLU A 54 8.71 -1.94 10.94
C GLU A 54 8.76 -2.23 9.43
N GLN A 55 8.82 -3.52 9.09
CA GLN A 55 8.77 -3.99 7.70
C GLN A 55 7.44 -4.67 7.41
N PHE A 56 6.87 -4.34 6.26
CA PHE A 56 5.63 -4.87 5.74
C PHE A 56 5.86 -5.38 4.32
N GLU A 57 5.20 -6.46 3.95
CA GLU A 57 5.26 -7.03 2.61
C GLU A 57 3.86 -7.21 2.06
N PHE A 58 3.65 -6.77 0.83
CA PHE A 58 2.35 -6.82 0.17
C PHE A 58 2.50 -7.40 -1.22
N GLU A 59 1.57 -8.29 -1.57
CA GLU A 59 1.42 -8.68 -2.97
C GLU A 59 0.67 -7.56 -3.70
N LEU A 60 1.33 -7.01 -4.73
CA LEU A 60 0.73 -5.99 -5.58
C LEU A 60 -0.39 -6.63 -6.43
N PRO A 61 -1.52 -5.93 -6.59
CA PRO A 61 -2.53 -6.35 -7.56
C PRO A 61 -1.90 -6.52 -8.95
N PRO A 62 -2.30 -7.54 -9.73
CA PRO A 62 -1.75 -7.75 -11.08
C PRO A 62 -1.91 -6.54 -12.01
N GLU A 63 -2.94 -5.73 -11.75
CA GLU A 63 -3.26 -4.54 -12.55
C GLU A 63 -2.51 -3.28 -12.06
N ALA A 64 -1.66 -3.38 -11.04
CA ALA A 64 -0.96 -2.23 -10.47
C ALA A 64 -0.06 -1.54 -11.50
N SER A 65 -0.39 -0.29 -11.82
CA SER A 65 0.31 0.54 -12.80
C SER A 65 1.32 1.50 -12.18
N ALA A 66 1.13 1.86 -10.90
CA ALA A 66 2.08 2.71 -10.17
C ALA A 66 2.03 2.48 -8.66
N VAL A 67 3.18 2.62 -8.01
CA VAL A 67 3.32 2.55 -6.55
C VAL A 67 4.12 3.77 -6.09
N SER A 68 3.64 4.47 -5.06
CA SER A 68 4.34 5.64 -4.50
C SER A 68 4.09 5.78 -3.01
N GLY A 69 5.12 6.15 -2.26
CA GLY A 69 5.02 6.43 -0.83
C GLY A 69 5.22 7.91 -0.52
N ARG A 70 4.34 8.52 0.29
CA ARG A 70 4.47 9.90 0.76
C ARG A 70 3.76 10.11 2.10
N ASN A 71 4.44 10.72 3.07
CA ASN A 71 3.88 11.14 4.37
C ASN A 71 3.19 9.98 5.12
N GLY A 72 3.80 8.81 5.18
CA GLY A 72 3.21 7.63 5.82
C GLY A 72 2.11 6.94 5.03
N VAL A 73 1.82 7.38 3.80
CA VAL A 73 0.79 6.77 2.95
C VAL A 73 1.43 6.17 1.71
N LEU A 74 1.26 4.86 1.53
CA LEU A 74 1.52 4.17 0.28
C LEU A 74 0.27 4.25 -0.59
N THR A 75 0.47 4.65 -1.84
CA THR A 75 -0.56 4.70 -2.88
C THR A 75 -0.20 3.72 -3.98
N ILE A 76 -1.13 2.84 -4.31
CA ILE A 76 -1.06 1.91 -5.43
C ILE A 76 -2.17 2.30 -6.40
N LYS A 77 -1.82 2.55 -7.65
CA LYS A 77 -2.79 2.78 -8.72
C LYS A 77 -2.91 1.50 -9.53
N GLU A 78 -4.15 1.15 -9.85
CA GLU A 78 -4.52 0.12 -10.82
C GLU A 78 -4.98 0.83 -12.09
#